data_AF-A0A8J2WFS5-F1
#
_entry.id   AF-A0A8J2WFS5-F1
#
_cell.length_a   1.000
_cell.length_b   1.000
_cell.length_c   1.000
_cell.angle_alpha   90.00
_cell.angle_beta   90.00
_cell.angle_gamma   90.00
#
_symmetry.space_group_name_H-M   'P 1'
#
loop_
_entity.id
_entity.type
_entity.pdbx_description
1 polymer ?
#
loop_
_entity_poly.entity_id
_entity_poly.type
_entity_poly.pdbx_seq_one_letter_code
_entity_poly.pdbx_strand_id
1 'polypeptide(L)'
;MDNTDHSEQNNFSPLTVQEVDVDFLPIVYEIIRSVERDFHDNSAKVRESQDCSLKVLELQRKFDVARSQIKRLPGIEYNKQDQLKQFEILSTQLRLKRELLQRYLRRAAQLAVSVFFKGKEKISDIDPGKLNRFLVFLRKFRENLREGINDAKRQLKK
;
A
#
# COMPACT_ATOMS: atom_id res chain seq x y z
N MET A 1 19.03 23.47 3.90
CA MET A 1 19.22 22.52 2.79
C MET A 1 19.76 21.25 3.38
N ASP A 2 18.89 20.26 3.60
CA ASP A 2 19.17 18.83 3.45
C ASP A 2 17.85 18.06 3.61
N ASN A 3 17.84 16.81 3.15
CA ASN A 3 16.76 15.81 3.02
C ASN A 3 16.25 15.62 1.60
N THR A 4 17.24 15.25 0.79
CA THR A 4 17.23 14.39 -0.38
C THR A 4 16.63 13.01 -0.08
N ASP A 5 15.89 12.49 -1.07
CA ASP A 5 15.60 11.08 -1.37
C ASP A 5 15.25 10.08 -0.26
N HIS A 6 13.96 9.74 -0.20
CA HIS A 6 13.50 8.37 0.08
C HIS A 6 12.71 7.87 -1.14
N SER A 7 13.43 7.73 -2.26
CA SER A 7 12.97 7.11 -3.50
C SER A 7 13.62 5.74 -3.68
N GLU A 8 13.47 4.86 -2.69
CA GLU A 8 13.71 3.42 -2.87
C GLU A 8 12.50 2.64 -2.34
N GLN A 9 11.39 2.69 -3.07
CA GLN A 9 10.30 1.73 -2.88
C GLN A 9 10.71 0.41 -3.54
N ASN A 10 11.38 -0.38 -2.72
CA ASN A 10 11.68 -1.78 -2.93
C ASN A 10 10.40 -2.52 -3.35
N ASN A 11 10.39 -3.09 -4.56
CA ASN A 11 9.30 -3.83 -5.19
C ASN A 11 9.01 -5.20 -4.54
N PHE A 12 9.12 -5.31 -3.21
CA PHE A 12 8.70 -6.51 -2.49
C PHE A 12 7.29 -6.29 -1.95
N SER A 13 6.38 -7.19 -2.33
CA SER A 13 5.07 -7.30 -1.68
C SER A 13 5.28 -7.27 -0.16
N PRO A 14 4.60 -6.37 0.57
CA PRO A 14 4.77 -6.28 2.01
C PRO A 14 4.38 -7.62 2.63
N LEU A 15 5.29 -8.19 3.44
CA LEU A 15 5.04 -9.42 4.18
C LEU A 15 3.72 -9.28 4.95
N THR A 16 2.80 -10.21 4.74
CA THR A 16 1.52 -10.20 5.45
C THR A 16 1.61 -11.00 6.75
N VAL A 17 0.72 -10.72 7.71
CA VAL A 17 0.69 -11.42 9.01
C VAL A 17 0.52 -12.93 8.82
N GLN A 18 -0.22 -13.33 7.78
CA GLN A 18 -0.50 -14.72 7.44
C GLN A 18 0.74 -15.48 6.90
N GLU A 19 1.77 -14.76 6.44
CA GLU A 19 3.00 -15.33 5.90
C GLU A 19 4.09 -15.56 6.97
N VAL A 20 3.84 -15.13 8.21
CA VAL A 20 4.77 -15.35 9.32
C VAL A 20 4.64 -16.80 9.81
N ASP A 21 5.73 -17.56 9.75
CA ASP A 21 5.74 -18.94 10.27
C ASP A 21 5.78 -18.90 11.81
N VAL A 22 4.62 -19.12 12.42
CA VAL A 22 4.43 -19.19 13.87
C VAL A 22 4.02 -20.58 14.36
N ASP A 23 4.18 -21.61 13.52
CA ASP A 23 3.80 -22.97 13.89
C ASP A 23 4.94 -23.66 14.66
N PHE A 24 5.00 -23.36 15.96
CA PHE A 24 5.99 -23.89 16.89
C PHE A 24 5.47 -25.09 17.68
N LEU A 25 4.15 -25.24 17.77
CA LEU A 25 3.50 -26.19 18.67
C LEU A 25 3.90 -27.65 18.40
N PRO A 26 4.04 -28.12 17.15
CA PRO A 26 4.50 -29.48 16.87
C PRO A 26 5.88 -29.77 17.46
N ILE A 27 6.84 -28.86 17.27
CA ILE A 27 8.21 -29.02 17.77
C ILE A 27 8.24 -28.96 19.31
N VAL A 28 7.49 -28.03 19.91
CA VAL A 28 7.35 -27.93 21.38
C VAL A 28 6.78 -29.22 21.96
N TYR A 29 5.71 -29.75 21.36
CA TYR A 29 5.10 -31.00 21.79
C TYR A 29 6.08 -32.17 21.71
N GLU A 30 6.85 -32.26 20.63
CA GLU A 30 7.86 -33.31 20.47
C GLU A 30 8.98 -33.23 21.50
N ILE A 31 9.44 -32.01 21.84
CA ILE A 31 10.44 -31.80 22.90
C ILE A 31 9.88 -32.28 24.24
N ILE A 32 8.70 -31.80 24.64
CA ILE A 32 8.05 -32.19 25.91
C ILE A 32 7.91 -33.71 25.98
N ARG A 33 7.40 -34.34 24.92
CA ARG A 33 7.21 -35.79 24.85
C ARG A 33 8.53 -36.57 24.91
N SER A 34 9.62 -36.04 24.38
CA SER A 34 10.94 -36.68 24.44
C SER A 34 11.57 -36.62 25.83
N VAL A 35 11.29 -35.55 26.58
CA VAL A 35 11.76 -35.36 27.97
C VAL A 35 10.95 -36.18 28.96
N GLU A 36 9.64 -36.31 28.74
CA GLU A 36 8.73 -37.09 29.60
C GLU A 36 8.79 -38.61 29.33
N ARG A 37 9.54 -39.05 28.31
CA ARG A 37 9.62 -40.47 27.96
C ARG A 37 10.50 -41.24 28.95
N ASP A 38 9.97 -42.32 29.49
CA ASP A 38 10.75 -43.26 30.29
C ASP A 38 11.61 -44.17 29.39
N PHE A 39 12.91 -44.26 29.69
CA PHE A 39 13.85 -45.11 28.96
C PHE A 39 14.30 -46.29 29.81
N HIS A 40 14.09 -47.51 29.29
CA HIS A 40 14.55 -48.75 29.94
C HIS A 40 15.99 -49.14 29.56
N ASP A 41 16.58 -48.52 28.52
CA ASP A 41 17.96 -48.74 28.08
C ASP A 41 18.71 -47.40 27.92
N ASN A 42 19.97 -47.36 28.38
CA ASN A 42 20.84 -46.19 28.31
C ASN A 42 21.19 -45.81 26.87
N SER A 43 21.31 -46.78 25.95
CA SER A 43 21.60 -46.48 24.54
C SER A 43 20.46 -45.67 23.89
N ALA A 44 19.22 -46.05 24.18
CA ALA A 44 18.02 -45.38 23.70
C ALA A 44 17.88 -43.97 24.30
N LYS A 45 18.20 -43.80 25.58
CA LYS A 45 18.21 -42.50 26.27
C LYS A 45 19.20 -41.51 25.64
N VAL A 46 20.42 -41.96 25.33
CA VAL A 46 21.44 -41.10 24.70
C VAL A 46 21.01 -40.65 23.32
N ARG A 47 20.47 -41.57 22.50
CA ARG A 47 19.96 -41.25 21.17
C ARG A 47 18.83 -40.23 21.23
N GLU A 48 17.80 -40.46 22.05
CA GLU A 48 16.69 -39.51 22.14
C GLU A 48 17.13 -38.16 22.71
N SER A 49 18.08 -38.14 23.66
CA SER A 49 18.64 -36.88 24.17
C SER A 49 19.33 -36.06 23.08
N GLN A 50 20.01 -36.71 22.13
CA GLN A 50 20.60 -36.04 20.96
C GLN A 50 19.50 -35.51 20.03
N ASP A 51 18.49 -36.33 19.71
CA ASP A 51 17.38 -35.92 18.85
C ASP A 51 16.58 -34.75 19.47
N CYS A 52 16.34 -34.78 20.78
CA CYS A 52 15.73 -33.70 21.53
C CYS A 52 16.56 -32.41 21.43
N SER A 53 17.89 -32.51 21.55
CA SER A 53 18.77 -31.34 21.42
C SER A 53 18.70 -30.71 20.02
N LEU A 54 18.57 -31.53 18.97
CA LEU A 54 18.36 -31.04 17.61
C LEU A 54 17.02 -30.31 17.45
N LYS A 55 15.93 -30.83 18.04
CA LYS A 55 14.62 -30.17 18.02
C LYS A 55 14.61 -28.84 18.78
N VAL A 56 15.35 -28.74 19.88
CA VAL A 56 15.53 -27.47 20.60
C VAL A 56 16.25 -26.43 19.72
N LEU A 57 17.30 -26.85 19.00
CA LEU A 57 18.00 -25.97 18.05
C LEU A 57 17.11 -25.57 16.86
N GLU A 58 16.29 -26.48 16.36
CA GLU A 58 15.30 -26.19 15.32
C GLU A 58 14.28 -25.15 15.79
N LEU A 59 13.73 -25.33 16.99
CA LEU A 59 12.80 -24.38 17.61
C LEU A 59 13.43 -22.99 17.75
N GLN A 60 14.69 -22.93 18.21
CA GLN A 60 15.43 -21.67 18.32
C GLN A 60 15.56 -20.98 16.96
N ARG A 61 15.95 -21.71 15.90
CA ARG A 61 16.03 -21.15 14.54
C ARG A 61 14.68 -20.65 14.06
N LYS A 62 13.60 -21.41 14.29
CA LYS A 62 12.24 -20.98 13.94
C LYS A 62 11.86 -19.68 14.65
N PHE A 63 12.18 -19.51 15.93
CA PHE A 63 11.94 -18.25 16.63
C PHE A 63 12.72 -17.08 16.05
N ASP A 64 13.99 -17.28 15.67
CA ASP A 64 14.80 -16.22 15.07
C ASP A 64 14.27 -15.80 13.71
N VAL A 65 13.84 -16.78 12.88
CA VAL A 65 13.17 -16.50 11.60
C VAL A 65 11.87 -15.74 11.83
N ALA A 66 10.98 -16.22 12.71
CA ALA A 66 9.72 -15.56 13.00
C ALA A 66 9.93 -14.13 13.54
N ARG A 67 10.91 -13.92 14.42
CA ARG A 67 11.28 -12.59 14.91
C ARG A 67 11.75 -11.67 13.78
N SER A 68 12.56 -12.19 12.85
CA SER A 68 13.03 -11.43 11.69
C SER A 68 11.88 -11.07 10.73
N GLN A 69 10.92 -11.96 10.56
CA GLN A 69 9.71 -11.75 9.76
C GLN A 69 8.80 -10.71 10.42
N ILE A 70 8.54 -10.83 11.72
CA ILE A 70 7.75 -9.85 12.48
C ILE A 70 8.34 -8.45 12.34
N LYS A 71 9.68 -8.31 12.44
CA LYS A 71 10.38 -7.02 12.26
C LYS A 71 10.20 -6.38 10.87
N ARG A 72 9.80 -7.15 9.87
CA ARG A 72 9.55 -6.68 8.50
C ARG A 72 8.08 -6.36 8.26
N LEU A 73 7.19 -6.65 9.20
CA LEU A 73 5.78 -6.34 9.05
C LEU A 73 5.57 -4.81 9.04
N PRO A 74 4.78 -4.29 8.09
CA PRO A 74 4.52 -2.86 8.03
C PRO A 74 3.73 -2.42 9.27
N GLY A 75 4.05 -1.24 9.78
CA GLY A 75 3.27 -0.60 10.84
C GLY A 75 3.63 -0.99 12.27
N ILE A 76 4.49 -2.00 12.47
CA ILE A 76 4.95 -2.43 13.82
C ILE A 76 5.80 -1.36 14.52
N GLU A 77 6.39 -0.45 13.76
CA GLU A 77 7.26 0.63 14.26
C GLU A 77 6.46 1.73 14.95
N TYR A 78 5.15 1.79 14.69
CA TYR A 78 4.27 2.80 15.26
C TYR A 78 3.53 2.24 16.44
N ASN A 79 3.58 2.96 17.55
CA ASN A 79 2.61 2.73 18.62
C ASN A 79 1.22 3.22 18.19
N LYS A 80 0.19 2.83 18.94
CA LYS A 80 -1.21 3.18 18.65
C LYS A 80 -1.44 4.69 18.50
N GLN A 81 -0.78 5.52 19.32
CA GLN A 81 -0.98 6.98 19.28
C GLN A 81 -0.39 7.56 17.99
N ASP A 82 0.79 7.11 17.58
CA ASP A 82 1.42 7.54 16.34
C ASP A 82 0.62 7.10 15.11
N GLN A 83 0.06 5.89 15.12
CA GLN A 83 -0.83 5.42 14.05
C GLN A 83 -2.06 6.31 13.90
N LEU A 84 -2.70 6.66 15.02
CA LEU A 84 -3.86 7.56 15.03
C LEU A 84 -3.51 8.97 14.52
N LYS A 85 -2.37 9.50 14.95
CA LYS A 85 -1.88 10.81 14.49
C LYS A 85 -1.61 10.83 12.98
N GLN A 86 -0.97 9.78 12.44
CA GLN A 86 -0.74 9.66 11.00
C GLN A 86 -2.06 9.55 10.23
N PHE A 87 -3.03 8.83 10.77
CA PHE A 87 -4.36 8.73 10.19
C PHE A 87 -5.07 10.10 10.13
N GLU A 88 -5.02 10.90 11.20
CA GLU A 88 -5.59 12.25 11.23
C GLU A 88 -4.92 13.19 10.21
N ILE A 89 -3.58 13.12 10.10
CA ILE A 89 -2.82 13.87 9.10
C ILE A 89 -3.29 13.47 7.69
N LEU A 90 -3.38 12.17 7.40
CA LEU A 90 -3.80 11.66 6.10
C LEU A 90 -5.24 12.06 5.76
N SER A 91 -6.15 11.97 6.72
CA SER A 91 -7.54 12.42 6.58
C SER A 91 -7.60 13.92 6.24
N THR A 92 -6.80 14.72 6.93
CA THR A 92 -6.69 16.16 6.67
C THR A 92 -6.14 16.43 5.27
N GLN A 93 -5.08 15.73 4.85
CA GLN A 93 -4.51 15.85 3.50
C GLN A 93 -5.53 15.51 2.42
N LEU A 94 -6.29 14.42 2.58
CA LEU A 94 -7.32 14.01 1.63
C LEU A 94 -8.43 15.07 1.53
N ARG A 95 -8.87 15.60 2.68
CA ARG A 95 -9.85 16.70 2.71
C ARG A 95 -9.36 17.91 1.94
N LEU A 96 -8.13 18.37 2.20
CA LEU A 96 -7.54 19.52 1.51
C LEU A 96 -7.39 19.29 0.01
N LYS A 97 -6.89 18.11 -0.40
CA LYS A 97 -6.80 17.73 -1.82
C LYS A 97 -8.18 17.75 -2.51
N ARG A 98 -9.21 17.24 -1.83
CA ARG A 98 -10.59 17.25 -2.34
C ARG A 98 -11.15 18.68 -2.47
N GLU A 99 -10.94 19.53 -1.48
CA GLU A 99 -11.35 20.94 -1.53
C GLU A 99 -10.67 21.68 -2.68
N LEU A 100 -9.37 21.43 -2.88
CA LEU A 100 -8.61 22.00 -3.99
C LEU A 100 -9.18 21.58 -5.35
N LEU A 101 -9.45 20.29 -5.55
CA LEU A 101 -10.09 19.78 -6.76
C LEU A 101 -11.45 20.42 -7.00
N GLN A 102 -12.27 20.60 -5.95
CA GLN A 102 -13.56 21.29 -6.08
C GLN A 102 -13.42 22.76 -6.47
N ARG A 103 -12.39 23.47 -5.97
CA ARG A 103 -12.11 24.85 -6.36
C ARG A 103 -11.71 24.95 -7.84
N TYR A 104 -10.86 24.03 -8.31
CA TYR A 104 -10.49 23.96 -9.73
C TYR A 104 -11.71 23.66 -10.61
N LEU A 105 -12.57 22.71 -10.21
CA LEU A 105 -13.78 22.39 -10.95
C LEU A 105 -14.74 23.59 -11.04
N ARG A 106 -14.94 24.31 -9.93
CA ARG A 106 -15.77 25.53 -9.91
C ARG A 106 -15.20 26.62 -10.83
N ARG A 107 -13.89 26.88 -10.78
CA ARG A 107 -13.25 27.87 -11.65
C ARG A 107 -13.35 27.48 -13.12
N ALA A 108 -13.12 26.21 -13.45
CA ALA A 108 -13.29 25.70 -14.81
C ALA A 108 -14.73 25.89 -15.31
N ALA A 109 -15.73 25.61 -14.47
CA ALA A 109 -17.13 25.84 -14.80
C ALA A 109 -17.43 27.34 -15.01
N GLN A 110 -16.94 28.22 -14.13
CA GLN A 110 -17.10 29.67 -14.28
C GLN A 110 -16.45 30.20 -15.57
N LEU A 111 -15.25 29.73 -15.90
CA LEU A 111 -14.58 30.06 -17.15
C LEU A 111 -15.36 29.56 -18.36
N ALA A 112 -15.86 28.33 -18.33
CA ALA A 112 -16.68 27.77 -19.40
C ALA A 112 -17.97 28.59 -19.62
N VAL A 113 -18.64 28.98 -18.54
CA VAL A 113 -19.82 29.86 -18.57
C VAL A 113 -19.45 31.23 -19.15
N SER A 114 -18.37 31.86 -18.67
CA SER A 114 -17.93 33.16 -19.17
C SER A 114 -17.58 33.13 -20.67
N VAL A 115 -16.86 32.10 -21.12
CA VAL A 115 -16.54 31.89 -22.54
C VAL A 115 -17.80 31.63 -23.35
N PHE A 116 -18.77 30.89 -22.81
CA PHE A 116 -20.04 30.63 -23.50
C PHE A 116 -20.86 31.92 -23.70
N PHE A 117 -21.06 32.72 -22.65
CA PHE A 117 -21.84 33.96 -22.74
C PHE A 117 -21.12 35.05 -23.56
N LYS A 118 -19.82 35.27 -23.31
CA LYS A 118 -19.00 36.24 -24.08
C LYS A 118 -18.79 35.80 -25.52
N GLY A 119 -18.78 34.48 -25.77
CA GLY A 119 -18.85 33.90 -27.10
C GLY A 119 -20.18 34.22 -27.75
N LYS A 120 -21.31 33.99 -27.08
CA LYS A 120 -22.66 34.25 -27.62
C LYS A 120 -22.88 35.69 -28.09
N GLU A 121 -22.28 36.67 -27.42
CA GLU A 121 -22.29 38.09 -27.83
C GLU A 121 -21.40 38.39 -29.05
N LYS A 122 -20.36 37.58 -29.32
CA LYS A 122 -19.40 37.79 -30.42
C LYS A 122 -19.56 36.81 -31.59
N ILE A 123 -20.36 35.76 -31.44
CA ILE A 123 -20.58 34.72 -32.46
C ILE A 123 -21.32 35.26 -33.69
N SER A 124 -21.99 36.42 -33.62
CA SER A 124 -22.56 37.04 -34.83
C SER A 124 -21.51 37.51 -35.84
N ASP A 125 -20.27 37.79 -35.41
CA ASP A 125 -19.19 38.34 -36.25
C ASP A 125 -18.02 37.36 -36.48
N ILE A 126 -18.08 36.14 -35.96
CA ILE A 126 -16.95 35.19 -36.02
C ILE A 126 -17.12 34.19 -37.18
N ASP A 127 -16.10 34.14 -38.03
CA ASP A 127 -15.96 33.22 -39.16
C ASP A 127 -16.23 31.74 -38.76
N PRO A 128 -17.21 31.05 -39.39
CA PRO A 128 -17.62 29.69 -39.06
C PRO A 128 -16.47 28.67 -39.16
N GLY A 129 -15.45 28.93 -39.97
CA GLY A 129 -14.27 28.06 -40.09
C GLY A 129 -13.43 27.97 -38.82
N LYS A 130 -13.34 29.06 -38.04
CA LYS A 130 -12.59 29.09 -36.76
C LYS A 130 -13.35 28.37 -35.65
N LEU A 131 -14.68 28.51 -35.65
CA LEU A 131 -15.58 27.86 -34.70
C LEU A 131 -15.53 26.33 -34.85
N ASN A 132 -15.50 25.84 -36.09
CA ASN A 132 -15.45 24.41 -36.35
C ASN A 132 -14.10 23.80 -35.90
N ARG A 133 -12.97 24.49 -36.11
CA ARG A 133 -11.66 24.06 -35.60
C ARG A 133 -11.63 24.00 -34.07
N PHE A 134 -12.23 24.98 -33.40
CA PHE A 134 -12.32 24.98 -31.94
C PHE A 134 -13.21 23.84 -31.40
N LEU A 135 -14.32 23.54 -32.07
CA LEU A 135 -15.17 22.39 -31.70
C LEU A 135 -14.45 21.05 -31.88
N VAL A 136 -13.66 20.89 -32.94
CA VAL A 136 -12.82 19.71 -33.15
C VAL A 136 -11.75 19.60 -32.06
N PHE A 137 -11.15 20.71 -31.65
CA PHE A 137 -10.21 20.75 -30.53
C PHE A 137 -10.87 20.33 -29.21
N LEU A 138 -12.04 20.87 -28.88
CA LEU A 138 -12.78 20.49 -27.67
C LEU A 138 -13.17 19.01 -27.67
N ARG A 139 -13.53 18.46 -28.83
CA ARG A 139 -13.86 17.04 -28.96
C ARG A 139 -12.63 16.16 -28.66
N LYS A 140 -11.47 16.48 -29.27
CA LYS A 140 -10.20 15.78 -28.99
C LYS A 140 -9.75 15.93 -27.53
N PHE A 141 -9.87 17.13 -26.98
CA PHE A 141 -9.51 17.38 -25.58
C PHE A 141 -10.37 16.55 -24.61
N ARG A 142 -11.67 16.43 -24.87
CA ARG A 142 -12.58 15.59 -24.09
C ARG A 142 -12.20 14.10 -24.16
N GLU A 143 -11.79 13.61 -25.32
CA GLU A 143 -11.36 12.22 -25.47
C GLU A 143 -10.06 11.95 -24.70
N ASN A 144 -9.08 12.84 -24.81
CA ASN A 144 -7.84 12.74 -24.04
C ASN A 144 -8.08 12.77 -22.52
N LEU A 145 -9.00 13.61 -22.03
CA LEU A 145 -9.37 13.61 -20.60
C LEU A 145 -10.03 12.30 -20.18
N ARG A 146 -10.87 11.71 -21.04
CA ARG A 146 -11.55 10.44 -20.75
C ARG A 146 -10.55 9.30 -20.67
N GLU A 147 -9.56 9.26 -21.55
CA GLU A 147 -8.44 8.30 -21.48
C GLU A 147 -7.60 8.49 -20.22
N GLY A 148 -7.20 9.73 -19.90
CA GLY A 148 -6.43 10.00 -18.69
C GLY A 148 -7.15 9.62 -17.39
N ILE A 149 -8.48 9.81 -17.32
CA ILE A 149 -9.28 9.36 -16.17
C ILE A 149 -9.35 7.83 -16.08
N ASN A 150 -9.44 7.13 -17.21
CA ASN A 150 -9.48 5.67 -17.25
C ASN A 150 -8.13 5.06 -16.85
N ASP A 151 -7.02 5.66 -17.27
CA ASP A 151 -5.68 5.22 -16.87
C ASP A 151 -5.42 5.46 -15.38
N ALA A 152 -5.83 6.61 -14.84
CA ALA A 152 -5.76 6.87 -13.41
C ALA A 152 -6.58 5.85 -12.59
N LYS A 153 -7.78 5.46 -13.08
CA LYS A 153 -8.58 4.40 -12.46
C LYS A 153 -7.94 3.02 -12.52
N ARG A 154 -7.17 2.71 -13.57
CA ARG A 154 -6.44 1.44 -13.70
C ARG A 154 -5.25 1.39 -12.73
N GLN A 155 -4.56 2.50 -12.53
CA GLN A 155 -3.45 2.60 -11.57
C GLN A 155 -3.91 2.49 -10.12
N LEU A 156 -5.10 3.00 -9.79
CA LEU A 156 -5.70 2.90 -8.45
C LEU A 156 -6.24 1.50 -8.10
N LYS A 157 -6.34 0.59 -9.09
CA LYS A 157 -6.89 -0.76 -8.92
C LYS A 157 -5.80 -1.85 -8.92
N LYS A 158 -4.53 -1.46 -9.09
CA LYS A 158 -3.34 -2.28 -8.90
C LYS A 158 -2.76 -1.99 -7.53
#